data_AF-A0A7W3IYS8-F1
#
_entry.id   AF-A0A7W3IYS8-F1
#
_cell.length_a   1.000
_cell.length_b   1.000
_cell.length_c   1.000
_cell.angle_alpha   90.00
_cell.angle_beta   90.00
_cell.angle_gamma   90.00
#
_symmetry.space_group_name_H-M   'P 1'
#
loop_
_entity.id
_entity.type
_entity.pdbx_description
1 polymer ?
#
loop_
_entity_poly.entity_id
_entity_poly.type
_entity_poly.pdbx_seq_one_letter_code
_entity_poly.pdbx_strand_id
1 'polypeptide(L)' 'MSEDPDTSDTAAERVRTGQLNVDEVIAAVEGLEERPIEEHVGVFESAHEQLRRALDHQPTDPA' A
#
# COMPACT_ATOMS: atom_id res chain seq x y z
N MET A 1 -6.10 38.05 -6.40
CA MET A 1 -5.45 37.09 -7.32
C MET A 1 -5.32 35.83 -6.50
N SER A 2 -6.22 34.90 -6.78
CA SER A 2 -6.32 33.61 -6.13
C SER A 2 -5.15 32.76 -6.58
N GLU A 3 -4.41 32.21 -5.63
CA GLU A 3 -3.51 31.08 -5.84
C GLU A 3 -3.46 30.37 -4.49
N ASP A 4 -4.56 29.67 -4.17
CA ASP A 4 -4.41 28.42 -3.43
C ASP A 4 -3.74 27.48 -4.45
N PRO A 5 -2.47 27.07 -4.26
CA PRO A 5 -1.88 26.07 -5.13
C PRO A 5 -2.60 24.76 -4.84
N ASP A 6 -3.64 24.51 -5.63
CA ASP A 6 -4.11 23.20 -6.06
C ASP A 6 -3.74 22.07 -5.09
N THR A 7 -4.43 22.00 -3.93
CA THR A 7 -4.37 20.82 -3.04
C THR A 7 -5.06 19.61 -3.68
N SER A 8 -5.31 19.64 -5.00
CA SER A 8 -6.09 18.67 -5.76
C SER A 8 -5.29 18.00 -6.89
N ASP A 9 -4.04 18.41 -7.17
CA ASP A 9 -3.25 17.89 -8.31
C ASP A 9 -2.21 16.81 -7.94
N THR A 10 -2.55 15.91 -7.02
CA THR A 10 -1.99 14.55 -7.06
C THR A 10 -2.88 13.60 -6.28
N ALA A 11 -3.90 13.05 -6.94
CA ALA A 11 -4.09 11.62 -6.79
C ALA A 11 -2.75 10.99 -7.20
N ALA A 12 -1.83 10.82 -6.24
CA ALA A 12 -0.51 10.25 -6.44
C ALA A 12 -0.69 9.07 -7.40
N GLU A 13 0.03 9.09 -8.52
CA GLU A 13 -0.10 8.10 -9.58
C GLU A 13 -0.10 6.71 -8.94
N ARG A 14 -1.30 6.11 -8.83
CA ARG A 14 -1.55 4.92 -8.01
C ARG A 14 -0.48 3.90 -8.33
N VAL A 15 0.43 3.68 -7.40
CA VAL A 15 1.64 2.92 -7.68
C VAL A 15 1.24 1.49 -7.99
N ARG A 16 1.44 1.08 -9.26
CA ARG A 16 1.23 -0.30 -9.70
C ARG A 16 2.59 -0.93 -9.93
N THR A 17 2.89 -1.90 -9.09
CA THR A 17 4.13 -2.67 -9.13
C THR A 17 4.06 -3.83 -10.13
N GLY A 18 2.84 -4.18 -10.57
CA GLY A 18 2.60 -5.32 -11.47
C GLY A 18 2.57 -6.67 -10.74
N GLN A 19 2.79 -6.68 -9.42
CA GLN A 19 2.64 -7.84 -8.55
C GLN A 19 1.31 -7.72 -7.80
N LEU A 20 0.36 -8.62 -8.09
CA LEU A 20 -0.99 -8.56 -7.53
C LEU A 20 -1.00 -8.43 -6.00
N ASN A 21 -0.21 -9.25 -5.31
CA ASN A 21 -0.12 -9.24 -3.85
C ASN A 21 0.41 -7.91 -3.29
N VAL A 22 1.32 -7.25 -4.02
CA VAL A 22 1.90 -5.96 -3.59
C VAL A 22 0.93 -4.83 -3.91
N ASP A 23 0.25 -4.89 -5.04
CA ASP A 23 -0.75 -3.90 -5.44
C ASP A 23 -1.99 -3.91 -4.52
N GLU A 24 -2.37 -5.08 -3.98
CA GLU A 24 -3.41 -5.21 -2.96
C GLU A 24 -3.00 -4.57 -1.63
N VAL A 25 -1.73 -4.75 -1.21
CA VAL A 25 -1.19 -4.12 0.00
C VAL A 25 -1.15 -2.59 -0.15
N ILE A 26 -0.72 -2.09 -1.30
CA ILE A 26 -0.70 -0.64 -1.58
C ILE A 26 -2.12 -0.07 -1.49
N ALA A 27 -3.10 -0.72 -2.12
CA ALA A 27 -4.49 -0.27 -2.05
C ALA A 27 -5.05 -0.30 -0.61
N ALA A 28 -4.67 -1.29 0.19
CA ALA A 28 -5.10 -1.39 1.59
C ALA A 28 -4.51 -0.24 2.45
N VAL A 29 -3.27 0.17 2.18
CA VAL A 29 -2.60 1.27 2.88
C VAL A 29 -3.13 2.63 2.41
N GLU A 30 -3.35 2.83 1.11
CA GLU A 30 -3.97 4.04 0.57
C GLU A 30 -5.37 4.27 1.18
N GLY A 31 -6.15 3.20 1.39
CA GLY A 31 -7.47 3.27 2.03
C GLY A 31 -7.44 3.56 3.54
N LEU A 32 -6.28 3.69 4.19
CA LEU A 32 -6.20 4.02 5.62
C LEU A 32 -6.51 5.47 5.92
N GLU A 33 -6.28 6.39 4.98
CA GLU A 33 -6.53 7.83 5.19
C GLU A 33 -7.99 8.12 5.56
N GLU A 34 -8.91 7.31 5.07
CA GLU A 34 -10.35 7.41 5.32
C GLU A 34 -10.80 6.67 6.60
N ARG A 35 -9.89 5.97 7.29
CA ARG A 35 -10.19 5.06 8.41
C ARG A 35 -9.72 5.60 9.76
N PRO A 36 -10.38 5.21 10.87
CA PRO A 36 -9.92 5.52 12.22
C PRO A 36 -8.51 4.98 12.49
N ILE A 37 -7.69 5.74 13.22
CA ILE A 37 -6.28 5.41 13.49
C ILE A 37 -6.12 4.07 14.24
N GLU A 38 -7.12 3.68 15.02
CA GLU A 38 -7.15 2.41 15.75
C GLU A 38 -7.17 1.20 14.80
N GLU A 39 -7.67 1.37 13.58
CA GLU A 39 -7.73 0.31 12.57
C GLU A 39 -6.44 0.20 11.75
N HIS A 40 -5.61 1.24 11.74
CA HIS A 40 -4.39 1.30 10.90
C HIS A 40 -3.43 0.18 11.27
N VAL A 41 -3.26 -0.08 12.57
CA VAL A 41 -2.34 -1.13 13.07
C VAL A 41 -2.72 -2.49 12.51
N GLY A 42 -4.01 -2.88 12.58
CA GLY A 42 -4.45 -4.19 12.09
C GLY A 42 -4.27 -4.34 10.57
N VAL A 43 -4.43 -3.26 9.81
CA VAL A 43 -4.18 -3.26 8.37
C VAL A 43 -2.69 -3.38 8.07
N PHE A 44 -1.84 -2.63 8.77
CA PHE A 44 -0.39 -2.73 8.61
C PHE A 44 0.13 -4.13 8.95
N GLU A 45 -0.36 -4.75 10.03
CA GLU A 45 -0.01 -6.13 10.39
C GLU A 45 -0.42 -7.13 9.30
N SER A 46 -1.65 -7.01 8.79
CA SER A 46 -2.14 -7.87 7.71
C SER A 46 -1.35 -7.68 6.41
N ALA A 47 -1.03 -6.44 6.05
CA ALA A 47 -0.19 -6.12 4.91
C ALA A 47 1.22 -6.71 5.05
N HIS A 48 1.82 -6.59 6.23
CA HIS A 48 3.14 -7.13 6.51
C HIS A 48 3.18 -8.67 6.40
N GLU A 49 2.17 -9.34 6.95
CA GLU A 49 2.01 -10.80 6.85
C GLU A 49 1.87 -11.26 5.38
N GLN A 50 1.09 -10.53 4.57
CA GLN A 50 0.93 -10.82 3.14
C GLN A 50 2.24 -10.67 2.36
N LEU A 51 2.98 -9.58 2.59
CA LEU A 51 4.29 -9.36 1.96
C LEU A 51 5.28 -10.45 2.35
N ARG A 52 5.34 -10.79 3.64
CA ARG A 52 6.20 -11.87 4.14
C ARG A 52 5.89 -13.19 3.44
N ARG A 53 4.61 -13.57 3.36
CA ARG A 53 4.21 -14.79 2.65
C ARG A 53 4.59 -14.75 1.17
N ALA A 54 4.39 -13.62 0.49
CA ALA A 54 4.77 -13.49 -0.91
C ALA A 54 6.28 -13.71 -1.13
N LEU A 55 7.12 -13.21 -0.20
CA LEU A 55 8.58 -13.43 -0.23
C LEU A 55 8.97 -14.86 0.14
N ASP A 56 8.32 -15.47 1.14
CA ASP A 56 8.58 -16.86 1.55
C ASP A 56 8.20 -17.87 0.46
N HIS A 57 7.27 -17.53 -0.44
CA HIS A 57 6.88 -18.37 -1.58
C HIS A 57 7.79 -18.22 -2.81
N GLN A 58 8.75 -17.28 -2.80
CA GLN A 58 9.82 -17.30 -3.80
C GLN A 58 10.70 -18.53 -3.51
N PRO A 59 10.91 -19.45 -4.47
CA PRO A 59 11.87 -20.53 -4.27
C PRO A 59 13.21 -19.87 -3.96
N THR A 60 13.70 -20.07 -2.74
CA THR A 60 15.09 -19.76 -2.41
C THR A 60 15.93 -20.57 -3.37
N ASP A 61 16.56 -19.89 -4.32
CA ASP A 61 17.46 -20.52 -5.28
C ASP A 61 18.56 -21.23 -4.46
N PRO A 62 18.66 -22.57 -4.48
CA PRO A 62 19.66 -23.27 -3.71
C PRO A 62 21.03 -22.95 -4.33
N ALA A 63 21.86 -22.22 -3.58
CA ALA A 63 23.25 -21.91 -3.91
C ALA A 63 24.13 -23.17 -3.99
#